data_AF-A0A0D0DMK5-F1
#
_entry.id   AF-A0A0D0DMK5-F1
#
_cell.length_a   1.000
_cell.length_b   1.000
_cell.length_c   1.000
_cell.angle_alpha   90.00
_cell.angle_beta   90.00
_cell.angle_gamma   90.00
#
_symmetry.space_group_name_H-M   'P 1'
#
loop_
_entity.id
_entity.type
_entity.pdbx_description
1 polymer ?
#
loop_
_entity_poly.entity_id
_entity_poly.type
_entity_poly.pdbx_seq_one_letter_code
_entity_poly.pdbx_strand_id
1 'polypeptide(L)'
;MPSVQYPTGYRYSPVPSTFTSSPLPSLISLSRQPSLTSRSGSPSTFANNVLAPRWTEADQAQFGAWLAHITASCGFPFTWVEDAKWLGFCQEFIPAAQPIKHQSLADWWIPAEAAKFRCEAKESAHGLEGMLQCDGWSGINFHHFIAFMMTTLKREVHLIKIKLLTPLN
;
A
#
# COMPACT_ATOMS: atom_id res chain seq x y z
N MET A 1 -26.42 -10.67 3.92
CA MET A 1 -25.03 -10.21 4.01
C MET A 1 -24.15 -11.19 3.25
N PRO A 2 -23.67 -10.87 2.04
CA PRO A 2 -22.73 -11.73 1.33
C PRO A 2 -21.32 -11.58 1.92
N SER A 3 -20.66 -12.70 2.20
CA SER A 3 -19.29 -12.73 2.72
C SER A 3 -18.27 -12.57 1.58
N VAL A 4 -17.43 -11.54 1.65
CA VAL A 4 -16.30 -11.38 0.72
C VAL A 4 -15.18 -12.33 1.15
N GLN A 5 -14.85 -13.30 0.31
CA GLN A 5 -13.66 -14.14 0.48
C GLN A 5 -12.43 -13.41 -0.09
N TYR A 6 -11.42 -13.18 0.73
CA TYR A 6 -10.11 -12.74 0.28
C TYR A 6 -9.26 -13.93 -0.16
N PRO A 7 -8.48 -13.82 -1.25
CA PRO A 7 -7.57 -14.88 -1.68
C PRO A 7 -6.38 -15.01 -0.72
N THR A 8 -6.34 -16.09 0.05
CA THR A 8 -5.20 -16.48 0.89
C THR A 8 -4.08 -17.09 0.05
N GLY A 9 -2.93 -16.40 -0.05
CA GLY A 9 -1.73 -17.04 -0.61
C GLY A 9 -0.66 -16.14 -1.22
N TYR A 10 -0.04 -15.25 -0.44
CA TYR A 10 1.28 -14.71 -0.81
C TYR A 10 2.38 -15.39 -0.02
N ARG A 11 2.97 -16.42 -0.65
CA ARG A 11 4.13 -17.15 -0.13
C ARG A 11 5.38 -16.35 -0.47
N TYR A 12 6.04 -15.76 0.53
CA TYR A 12 7.29 -15.03 0.33
C TYR A 12 8.39 -15.98 -0.19
N SER A 13 8.91 -15.68 -1.37
CA SER A 13 10.17 -16.22 -1.89
C SER A 13 11.19 -15.08 -1.98
N PRO A 14 12.42 -15.24 -1.47
CA PRO A 14 13.44 -14.19 -1.58
C PRO A 14 13.96 -14.09 -3.02
N VAL A 15 14.03 -12.87 -3.55
CA VAL A 15 14.61 -12.59 -4.88
C VAL A 15 16.07 -12.15 -4.70
N PRO A 16 17.05 -12.75 -5.42
CA PRO A 16 18.44 -12.32 -5.33
C PRO A 16 18.66 -10.99 -6.09
N SER A 17 19.40 -10.07 -5.45
CA SER A 17 19.69 -8.75 -6.00
C SER A 17 20.79 -8.78 -7.07
N THR A 18 20.45 -8.52 -8.32
CA THR A 18 21.43 -8.15 -9.37
C THR A 18 21.02 -6.83 -10.03
N PHE A 19 21.67 -5.74 -9.63
CA PHE A 19 21.62 -4.47 -10.32
C PHE A 19 22.43 -4.57 -11.62
N THR A 20 21.79 -4.40 -12.78
CA THR A 20 22.49 -4.22 -14.07
C THR A 20 21.92 -3.02 -14.81
N SER A 21 22.70 -1.94 -14.83
CA SER A 21 22.42 -0.72 -15.58
C SER A 21 22.62 -0.88 -17.09
N SER A 22 21.74 -0.30 -17.90
CA SER A 22 21.95 -0.07 -19.34
C SER A 22 21.15 1.15 -19.82
N PRO A 23 21.54 1.82 -20.93
CA PRO A 23 21.40 3.27 -21.06
C PRO A 23 20.21 3.80 -21.90
N LEU A 24 19.96 5.10 -21.75
CA LEU A 24 19.03 5.92 -22.54
C LEU A 24 19.40 6.01 -24.03
N PRO A 25 18.44 6.00 -24.96
CA PRO A 25 18.57 6.59 -26.30
C PRO A 25 18.27 8.11 -26.28
N SER A 26 18.90 8.84 -27.19
CA SER A 26 19.00 10.32 -27.19
C SER A 26 18.02 11.06 -28.12
N LEU A 27 17.89 12.37 -27.88
CA LEU A 27 17.02 13.33 -28.56
C LEU A 27 17.40 13.59 -30.05
N ILE A 28 16.48 13.31 -30.99
CA ILE A 28 16.44 13.77 -32.40
C ILE A 28 14.95 13.76 -32.83
N SER A 29 14.31 14.73 -33.50
CA SER A 29 14.59 16.15 -33.82
C SER A 29 13.25 16.86 -34.16
N LEU A 30 13.21 18.20 -34.25
CA LEU A 30 12.08 18.94 -34.83
C LEU A 30 11.92 18.67 -36.34
N SER A 31 10.68 18.56 -36.84
CA SER A 31 10.05 19.56 -37.74
C SER A 31 8.83 19.02 -38.51
N ARG A 32 8.05 19.98 -39.06
CA ARG A 32 7.08 19.87 -40.18
C ARG A 32 5.59 19.60 -39.83
N GLN A 33 4.85 20.69 -39.65
CA GLN A 33 3.40 20.73 -39.90
C GLN A 33 3.08 20.58 -41.39
N PRO A 34 1.90 20.04 -41.71
CA PRO A 34 1.08 20.51 -42.83
C PRO A 34 -0.28 21.02 -42.33
N SER A 35 -0.62 22.26 -42.67
CA SER A 35 -1.94 22.86 -42.43
C SER A 35 -2.86 22.66 -43.63
N LEU A 36 -3.93 21.88 -43.53
CA LEU A 36 -5.02 21.88 -44.52
C LEU A 36 -6.41 21.70 -43.89
N THR A 37 -7.20 22.78 -44.01
CA THR A 37 -8.64 22.82 -44.31
C THR A 37 -9.62 21.87 -43.59
N SER A 38 -10.48 22.51 -42.80
CA SER A 38 -11.90 22.20 -42.57
C SER A 38 -12.54 21.15 -43.49
N ARG A 39 -13.13 20.12 -42.89
CA ARG A 39 -14.28 19.43 -43.48
C ARG A 39 -15.28 19.04 -42.39
N SER A 40 -16.44 19.69 -42.41
CA SER A 40 -17.57 19.37 -41.54
C SER A 40 -18.11 17.98 -41.87
N GLY A 41 -17.90 17.03 -40.95
CA GLY A 41 -18.50 15.71 -40.99
C GLY A 41 -18.77 15.27 -39.56
N SER A 42 -19.99 15.52 -39.08
CA SER A 42 -20.40 15.12 -37.74
C SER A 42 -20.30 13.60 -37.61
N PRO A 43 -19.43 13.06 -36.73
CA PRO A 43 -19.56 11.67 -36.33
C PRO A 43 -20.85 11.61 -35.52
N SER A 44 -21.85 10.90 -36.03
CA SER A 44 -22.98 10.45 -35.22
C SER A 44 -22.47 9.39 -34.25
N THR A 45 -21.75 9.85 -33.23
CA THR A 45 -21.23 9.01 -32.17
C THR A 45 -22.43 8.43 -31.44
N PHE A 46 -22.67 7.13 -31.65
CA PHE A 46 -23.55 6.37 -30.79
C PHE A 46 -23.03 6.55 -29.37
N ALA A 47 -23.73 7.36 -28.59
CA ALA A 47 -23.43 7.61 -27.20
C ALA A 47 -23.78 6.36 -26.39
N ASN A 48 -22.91 5.36 -26.51
CA ASN A 48 -22.71 4.35 -25.48
C ASN A 48 -22.21 5.09 -24.24
N ASN A 49 -23.15 5.73 -23.53
CA ASN A 49 -23.02 6.14 -22.15
C ASN A 49 -22.92 4.88 -21.28
N VAL A 50 -21.82 4.16 -21.44
CA VAL A 50 -21.23 3.38 -20.36
C VAL A 50 -20.81 4.45 -19.34
N LEU A 51 -21.75 4.78 -18.44
CA LEU A 51 -21.49 5.62 -17.29
C LEU A 51 -20.25 5.05 -16.61
N ALA A 52 -19.12 5.77 -16.72
CA ALA A 52 -17.90 5.37 -16.05
C ALA A 52 -18.23 5.18 -14.56
N PRO A 53 -17.82 4.08 -13.92
CA PRO A 53 -18.18 3.80 -12.53
C PRO A 53 -17.78 5.00 -11.67
N ARG A 54 -18.78 5.62 -11.06
CA ARG A 54 -18.61 6.84 -10.27
C ARG A 54 -17.78 6.50 -9.03
N TRP A 55 -16.62 7.13 -8.89
CA TRP A 55 -15.77 7.01 -7.72
C TRP A 55 -16.58 7.25 -6.43
N THR A 56 -16.61 6.24 -5.56
CA THR A 56 -17.34 6.24 -4.30
C THR A 56 -16.42 6.46 -3.11
N GLU A 57 -17.01 6.70 -1.94
CA GLU A 57 -16.27 6.72 -0.66
C GLU A 57 -15.59 5.37 -0.37
N ALA A 58 -16.16 4.26 -0.84
CA ALA A 58 -15.57 2.93 -0.70
C ALA A 58 -14.33 2.77 -1.60
N ASP A 59 -14.35 3.31 -2.83
CA ASP A 59 -13.18 3.31 -3.71
C ASP A 59 -12.05 4.17 -3.14
N GLN A 60 -12.40 5.34 -2.58
CA GLN A 60 -11.44 6.20 -1.88
C GLN A 60 -10.83 5.50 -0.64
N ALA A 61 -11.64 4.78 0.13
CA ALA A 61 -11.16 4.02 1.29
C ALA A 61 -10.24 2.85 0.88
N GLN A 62 -10.59 2.15 -0.20
CA GLN A 62 -9.77 1.07 -0.75
C GLN A 62 -8.43 1.60 -1.31
N PHE A 63 -8.44 2.76 -1.98
CA PHE A 63 -7.23 3.46 -2.43
C PHE A 63 -6.32 3.85 -1.25
N GLY A 64 -6.90 4.36 -0.15
CA GLY A 64 -6.14 4.66 1.07
C GLY A 64 -5.53 3.44 1.76
N ALA A 65 -6.27 2.33 1.82
CA ALA A 65 -5.73 1.06 2.31
C ALA A 65 -4.55 0.57 1.45
N TRP A 66 -4.67 0.60 0.11
CA TRP A 66 -3.57 0.23 -0.78
C TRP A 66 -2.34 1.12 -0.61
N LEU A 67 -2.52 2.44 -0.45
CA LEU A 67 -1.41 3.35 -0.18
C LEU A 67 -0.72 3.06 1.16
N ALA A 68 -1.46 2.73 2.21
CA ALA A 68 -0.88 2.27 3.47
C ALA A 68 -0.06 0.97 3.30
N HIS A 69 -0.57 0.01 2.51
CA HIS A 69 0.12 -1.27 2.24
C HIS A 69 1.41 -1.06 1.43
N ILE A 70 1.39 -0.25 0.37
CA ILE A 70 2.58 0.10 -0.42
C ILE A 70 3.61 0.81 0.46
N THR A 71 3.18 1.78 1.27
CA THR A 71 4.08 2.53 2.17
C THR A 71 4.80 1.62 3.15
N ALA A 72 4.06 0.70 3.79
CA ALA A 72 4.62 -0.23 4.76
C ALA A 72 5.52 -1.30 4.10
N SER A 73 5.09 -1.87 2.97
CA SER A 73 5.83 -2.96 2.29
C SER A 73 7.10 -2.50 1.58
N CYS A 74 7.09 -1.29 1.01
CA CYS A 74 8.27 -0.70 0.35
C CYS A 74 9.16 0.11 1.30
N GLY A 75 8.76 0.30 2.57
CA GLY A 75 9.49 1.10 3.55
C GLY A 75 9.59 2.58 3.17
N PHE A 76 8.60 3.11 2.44
CA PHE A 76 8.65 4.48 1.92
C PHE A 76 8.41 5.53 3.01
N PRO A 77 9.10 6.68 2.97
CA PRO A 77 8.84 7.80 3.88
C PRO A 77 7.45 8.36 3.61
N PHE A 78 6.66 8.68 4.65
CA PHE A 78 5.24 9.05 4.50
C PHE A 78 4.98 10.23 3.55
N THR A 79 5.96 11.09 3.30
CA THR A 79 5.89 12.20 2.34
C THR A 79 5.82 11.78 0.87
N TRP A 80 6.06 10.50 0.53
CA TRP A 80 6.07 10.04 -0.86
C TRP A 80 4.73 10.24 -1.59
N VAL A 81 3.61 10.20 -0.86
CA VAL A 81 2.26 10.41 -1.41
C VAL A 81 1.97 11.87 -1.82
N GLU A 82 2.91 12.79 -1.53
CA GLU A 82 2.85 14.21 -1.89
C GLU A 82 3.93 14.58 -2.95
N ASP A 83 4.66 13.61 -3.50
CA ASP A 83 5.59 13.85 -4.61
C ASP A 83 4.86 14.35 -5.87
N ALA A 84 5.45 15.34 -6.54
CA ALA A 84 4.81 16.00 -7.69
C ALA A 84 4.58 15.08 -8.89
N LYS A 85 5.44 14.06 -9.11
CA LYS A 85 5.24 13.08 -10.19
C LYS A 85 4.16 12.06 -9.81
N TRP A 86 4.12 11.64 -8.56
CA TRP A 86 3.04 10.79 -8.04
C TRP A 86 1.68 11.50 -8.14
N LEU A 87 1.59 12.77 -7.72
CA LEU A 87 0.37 13.56 -7.84
C LEU A 87 -0.05 13.77 -9.31
N GLY A 88 0.90 14.00 -10.22
CA GLY A 88 0.66 14.04 -11.66
C GLY A 88 0.12 12.72 -12.22
N PHE A 89 0.71 11.59 -11.80
CA PHE A 89 0.21 10.24 -12.15
C PHE A 89 -1.22 10.01 -11.65
N CYS A 90 -1.54 10.38 -10.40
CA CYS A 90 -2.92 10.32 -9.91
C CYS A 90 -3.87 11.19 -10.73
N GLN A 91 -3.46 12.40 -11.10
CA GLN A 91 -4.28 13.30 -11.91
C GLN A 91 -4.53 12.78 -13.33
N GLU A 92 -3.56 12.10 -13.94
CA GLU A 92 -3.67 11.53 -15.29
C GLU A 92 -4.50 10.23 -15.31
N PHE A 93 -4.19 9.29 -14.41
CA PHE A 93 -4.73 7.92 -14.48
C PHE A 93 -5.88 7.65 -13.49
N ILE A 94 -6.02 8.43 -12.42
CA ILE A 94 -7.06 8.25 -11.39
C ILE A 94 -7.68 9.60 -10.97
N PRO A 95 -8.13 10.47 -11.91
CA PRO A 95 -8.51 11.87 -11.63
C PRO A 95 -9.65 12.07 -10.62
N ALA A 96 -10.43 11.03 -10.34
CA ALA A 96 -11.51 11.09 -9.35
C ALA A 96 -11.04 10.82 -7.91
N ALA A 97 -9.86 10.22 -7.72
CA ALA A 97 -9.29 9.96 -6.41
C ALA A 97 -8.84 11.25 -5.74
N GLN A 98 -9.21 11.42 -4.47
CA GLN A 98 -8.70 12.52 -3.66
C GLN A 98 -7.27 12.21 -3.20
N PRO A 99 -6.31 13.14 -3.38
CA PRO A 99 -4.94 12.96 -2.89
C PRO A 99 -4.89 12.73 -1.38
N ILE A 100 -4.11 11.73 -0.96
CA ILE A 100 -3.92 11.42 0.46
C ILE A 100 -2.68 12.16 0.96
N LYS A 101 -2.84 12.88 2.07
CA LYS A 101 -1.74 13.60 2.73
C LYS A 101 -0.93 12.66 3.62
N HIS A 102 0.36 12.95 3.80
CA HIS A 102 1.26 12.17 4.65
C HIS A 102 0.77 12.05 6.10
N GLN A 103 0.12 13.10 6.62
CA GLN A 103 -0.51 13.11 7.95
C GLN A 103 -1.67 12.11 8.02
N SER A 104 -2.60 12.15 7.06
CA SER A 104 -3.72 11.19 7.01
C SER A 104 -3.23 9.75 6.85
N LEU A 105 -2.15 9.53 6.09
CA LEU A 105 -1.50 8.23 5.93
C LEU A 105 -0.95 7.70 7.26
N ALA A 106 -0.25 8.55 8.02
CA ALA A 106 0.38 8.22 9.30
C ALA A 106 -0.64 8.08 10.47
N ASP A 107 -1.61 8.99 10.56
CA ASP A 107 -2.54 9.10 11.69
C ASP A 107 -3.76 8.18 11.55
N TRP A 108 -4.18 7.87 10.32
CA TRP A 108 -5.42 7.15 10.04
C TRP A 108 -5.20 5.84 9.26
N TRP A 109 -4.68 5.92 8.03
CA TRP A 109 -4.68 4.76 7.12
C TRP A 109 -3.78 3.62 7.60
N ILE A 110 -2.51 3.90 7.92
CA ILE A 110 -1.59 2.89 8.44
C ILE A 110 -2.06 2.31 9.79
N PRO A 111 -2.49 3.13 10.79
CA PRO A 111 -3.04 2.61 12.04
C PRO A 111 -4.29 1.75 11.89
N ALA A 112 -5.19 2.09 10.96
CA ALA A 112 -6.42 1.34 10.67
C ALA A 112 -6.12 -0.02 10.01
N GLU A 113 -5.27 -0.07 8.98
CA GLU A 113 -4.86 -1.34 8.37
C GLU A 113 -4.08 -2.21 9.35
N ALA A 114 -3.17 -1.62 10.13
CA ALA A 114 -2.49 -2.32 11.21
C ALA A 114 -3.46 -2.82 12.30
N ALA A 115 -4.63 -2.21 12.49
CA ALA A 115 -5.65 -2.70 13.41
C ALA A 115 -6.34 -3.96 12.88
N LYS A 116 -6.62 -4.04 11.57
CA LYS A 116 -7.17 -5.24 10.92
C LYS A 116 -6.21 -6.42 11.06
N PHE A 117 -4.95 -6.26 10.64
CA PHE A 117 -3.92 -7.31 10.78
C PHE A 117 -3.71 -7.73 12.24
N ARG A 118 -3.83 -6.82 13.23
CA ARG A 118 -3.79 -7.17 14.66
C ARG A 118 -5.04 -7.91 15.15
N CYS A 119 -6.19 -7.77 14.50
CA CYS A 119 -7.39 -8.55 14.81
C CYS A 119 -7.24 -9.96 14.25
N GLU A 120 -6.94 -10.07 12.95
CA GLU A 120 -6.69 -11.31 12.23
C GLU A 120 -5.61 -12.17 12.91
N ALA A 121 -4.48 -11.57 13.30
CA ALA A 121 -3.40 -12.26 14.01
C ALA A 121 -3.79 -12.76 15.42
N LYS A 122 -4.71 -12.07 16.11
CA LYS A 122 -5.24 -12.54 17.41
C LYS A 122 -6.21 -13.70 17.21
N GLU A 123 -7.04 -13.61 16.19
CA GLU A 123 -8.01 -14.66 15.84
C GLU A 123 -7.30 -15.92 15.32
N SER A 124 -6.26 -15.79 14.48
CA SER A 124 -5.50 -16.94 13.95
C SER A 124 -4.73 -17.70 15.04
N ALA A 125 -4.23 -16.97 16.05
CA ALA A 125 -3.50 -17.48 17.20
C ALA A 125 -4.38 -17.86 18.40
N HIS A 126 -5.68 -17.57 18.38
CA HIS A 126 -6.56 -17.79 19.54
C HIS A 126 -6.64 -19.28 19.91
N GLY A 127 -6.29 -19.61 21.15
CA GLY A 127 -6.28 -20.98 21.65
C GLY A 127 -5.13 -21.86 21.13
N LEU A 128 -4.17 -21.29 20.39
CA LEU A 128 -2.94 -22.00 20.01
C LEU A 128 -1.86 -21.85 21.09
N GLU A 129 -1.09 -22.91 21.29
CA GLU A 129 0.19 -22.80 21.96
C GLU A 129 1.22 -22.13 21.04
N GLY A 130 2.19 -21.45 21.65
CA GLY A 130 3.26 -20.75 20.94
C GLY A 130 4.49 -20.56 21.80
N MET A 131 5.65 -20.50 21.14
CA MET A 131 6.93 -20.18 21.78
C MET A 131 7.13 -18.67 21.75
N LEU A 132 7.42 -18.08 22.92
CA LEU A 132 7.81 -16.68 23.03
C LEU A 132 9.35 -16.55 22.96
N GLN A 133 9.84 -15.80 21.99
CA GLN A 133 11.22 -15.36 21.88
C GLN A 133 11.31 -13.88 22.23
N CYS A 134 12.32 -13.50 23.02
CA CYS A 134 12.71 -12.13 23.24
C CYS A 134 14.05 -11.91 22.55
N ASP A 135 14.11 -11.02 21.57
CA ASP A 135 15.35 -10.61 20.89
C ASP A 135 15.39 -9.08 20.81
N GLY A 136 16.59 -8.48 20.80
CA GLY A 136 16.70 -7.04 20.93
C GLY A 136 18.10 -6.47 20.95
N TRP A 137 18.75 -6.49 19.79
CA TRP A 137 19.99 -5.74 19.54
C TRP A 137 19.96 -5.08 18.16
N SER A 138 20.32 -3.80 18.09
CA SER A 138 20.64 -3.12 16.83
C SER A 138 22.11 -2.68 16.83
N GLY A 139 22.94 -3.33 16.01
CA GLY A 139 24.37 -3.03 15.94
C GLY A 139 24.71 -1.67 15.32
N ILE A 140 23.75 -1.01 14.67
CA ILE A 140 23.94 0.29 13.99
C ILE A 140 23.69 1.46 14.95
N ASN A 141 22.69 1.35 15.83
CA ASN A 141 22.25 2.43 16.72
C ASN A 141 22.58 2.18 18.21
N PHE A 142 23.20 1.03 18.55
CA PHE A 142 23.49 0.59 19.93
C PHE A 142 22.29 0.59 20.88
N HIS A 143 21.06 0.59 20.33
CA HIS A 143 19.83 0.57 21.10
C HIS A 143 19.26 -0.85 21.18
N HIS A 144 18.93 -1.24 22.41
CA HIS A 144 18.13 -2.43 22.70
C HIS A 144 16.67 -2.17 22.34
N PHE A 145 16.21 -2.78 21.25
CA PHE A 145 14.78 -2.86 20.93
C PHE A 145 14.24 -4.17 21.47
N ILE A 146 13.60 -4.17 22.65
CA ILE A 146 13.02 -5.39 23.20
C ILE A 146 11.82 -5.81 22.34
N ALA A 147 12.06 -6.69 21.36
CA ALA A 147 11.05 -7.24 20.48
C ALA A 147 10.66 -8.63 21.00
N PHE A 148 9.39 -8.77 21.36
CA PHE A 148 8.81 -10.07 21.67
C PHE A 148 8.20 -10.65 20.40
N MET A 149 8.66 -11.82 19.99
CA MET A 149 8.12 -12.59 18.89
C MET A 149 7.45 -13.84 19.44
N MET A 150 6.25 -14.17 18.96
CA MET A 150 5.60 -15.45 19.24
C MET A 150 5.51 -16.27 17.96
N THR A 151 6.03 -17.48 18.00
CA THR A 151 5.86 -18.48 16.94
C THR A 151 4.79 -19.48 17.38
N THR A 152 3.66 -19.51 16.68
CA THR A 152 2.57 -20.47 16.98
C THR A 152 2.92 -21.88 16.48
N LEU A 153 2.18 -22.91 16.92
CA LEU A 153 2.30 -24.26 16.36
C LEU A 153 2.06 -24.34 14.83
N LYS A 154 1.34 -23.37 14.24
CA LYS A 154 1.15 -23.23 12.78
C LYS A 154 2.39 -22.67 12.07
N ARG A 155 3.45 -22.31 12.80
CA ARG A 155 4.65 -21.58 12.34
C ARG A 155 4.35 -20.16 11.84
N GLU A 156 3.26 -19.56 12.31
CA GLU A 156 2.99 -18.13 12.15
C GLU A 156 3.81 -17.35 13.19
N VAL A 157 4.46 -16.27 12.77
CA VAL A 157 5.29 -15.42 13.64
C VAL A 157 4.59 -14.07 13.85
N HIS A 158 4.37 -13.68 15.10
CA HIS A 158 3.69 -12.44 15.47
C HIS A 158 4.56 -11.59 16.39
N LEU A 159 4.61 -10.28 16.16
CA LEU A 159 5.18 -9.33 17.11
C LEU A 159 4.18 -9.05 18.25
N ILE A 160 4.63 -9.21 19.49
CA ILE A 160 3.82 -9.02 20.69
C ILE A 160 4.21 -7.73 21.42
N LYS A 161 3.19 -6.92 21.74
CA LYS A 161 3.31 -5.84 22.72
C LYS A 161 2.89 -6.36 24.08
N ILE A 162 3.85 -6.61 24.96
CA ILE A 162 3.57 -6.90 26.37
C ILE A 162 2.94 -5.67 27.03
N LYS A 163 1.88 -5.88 27.82
CA LYS A 163 1.32 -4.90 28.74
C LYS A 163 1.47 -5.45 30.15
N LEU A 164 2.15 -4.69 31.01
CA LEU A 164 2.09 -4.95 32.45
C LEU A 164 0.66 -4.62 32.92
N LEU A 165 0.02 -5.56 33.60
CA LEU A 165 -1.20 -5.30 34.34
C LEU A 165 -0.79 -4.72 35.70
N THR A 166 -1.18 -3.48 35.98
CA THR A 166 -1.18 -2.99 37.37
C THR A 166 -2.14 -3.85 38.18
N PRO A 167 -1.77 -4.33 39.39
CA PRO A 167 -2.69 -5.05 40.24
C PRO A 167 -3.91 -4.16 40.55
N LEU A 168 -5.10 -4.77 40.53
CA LEU A 168 -6.30 -4.15 41.07
C LEU A 168 -6.19 -4.19 42.60
N ASN A 169 -6.17 -3.00 43.22
CA ASN A 169 -6.31 -2.82 44.66
C ASN A 169 -7.76 -2.99 45.10
#